data_AF-A0A3S0DBF1-F1
#
_entry.id   AF-A0A3S0DBF1-F1
#
_cell.length_a   1.000
_cell.length_b   1.000
_cell.length_c   1.000
_cell.angle_alpha   90.00
_cell.angle_beta   90.00
_cell.angle_gamma   90.00
#
_symmetry.space_group_name_H-M   'P 1'
#
loop_
_entity.id
_entity.type
_entity.pdbx_description
1 polymer ?
#
loop_
_entity_poly.entity_id
_entity_poly.type
_entity_poly.pdbx_seq_one_letter_code
_entity_poly.pdbx_strand_id
1 'polypeptide(L)'
;MSCSFGCSKNNVQGCPQEDGCIPGVCPDFIIKRHDTKPSFKVLMEDCDGPMDLTGLVLEASMWAKAKLKKEISPEDTYFQLADNIGFSQIMVGDIIVMDRARVPEKMLVTSFDEQNHLVQVQRAYHGTMAQKWKKGTSFKIMKFIGNTAVTEMIYHDVLEIDGTTTEDVLGESFFVYEWNAADTCLPGCYYLEFKLLKMVEEESVQSSSYSEEFISSISFIPSNLDFNCDKPTGVDWVRRFPMDAEGFLIQILDSPLTEI
;
A
#
# COMPACT_ATOMS: atom_id res chain seq x y z
N MET A 1 14.67 -16.61 -10.33
CA MET A 1 14.42 -16.66 -11.79
C MET A 1 14.20 -15.25 -12.29
N SER A 2 15.21 -14.64 -12.94
CA SER A 2 15.08 -13.30 -13.51
C SER A 2 14.33 -13.37 -14.84
N CYS A 3 13.08 -12.91 -14.88
CA CYS A 3 12.41 -12.63 -16.15
C CYS A 3 13.08 -11.41 -16.79
N SER A 4 14.10 -11.66 -17.61
CA SER A 4 14.71 -10.65 -18.48
C SER A 4 13.81 -10.43 -19.69
N PHE A 5 12.67 -9.77 -19.49
CA PHE A 5 11.91 -9.16 -20.58
C PHE A 5 12.44 -7.74 -20.79
N GLY A 6 13.49 -7.63 -21.61
CA GLY A 6 13.65 -6.59 -22.64
C GLY A 6 13.39 -5.13 -22.27
N CYS A 7 13.67 -4.69 -21.05
CA CYS A 7 13.51 -3.29 -20.69
C CYS A 7 14.79 -2.51 -21.06
N SER A 8 14.85 -2.04 -22.31
CA SER A 8 15.99 -1.26 -22.80
C SER A 8 16.01 0.11 -22.13
N LYS A 9 17.03 0.35 -21.28
CA LYS A 9 17.28 1.63 -20.57
C LYS A 9 17.55 2.84 -21.49
N ASN A 10 17.43 2.67 -22.81
CA ASN A 10 17.70 3.70 -23.82
C ASN A 10 16.44 4.37 -24.41
N ASN A 11 15.26 4.13 -23.86
CA ASN A 11 14.04 4.78 -24.34
C ASN A 11 13.74 6.08 -23.60
N VAL A 12 13.44 7.11 -24.38
CA VAL A 12 12.94 8.43 -23.97
C VAL A 12 11.86 8.25 -22.90
N GLN A 13 12.07 8.80 -21.71
CA GLN A 13 11.04 8.85 -20.66
C GLN A 13 9.80 9.57 -21.22
N GLY A 14 8.74 8.80 -21.46
CA GLY A 14 7.47 9.29 -21.96
C GLY A 14 6.54 9.74 -20.84
N CYS A 15 5.41 10.35 -21.21
CA CYS A 15 4.30 10.52 -20.28
C CYS A 15 3.64 9.16 -19.96
N PRO A 16 3.03 8.98 -18.78
CA PRO A 16 2.28 7.77 -18.48
C PRO A 16 1.18 7.52 -19.51
N GLN A 17 0.97 6.25 -19.84
CA GLN A 17 -0.14 5.77 -20.68
C GLN A 17 -1.44 5.66 -19.87
N GLU A 18 -2.56 5.37 -20.53
CA GLU A 18 -3.88 5.28 -19.88
C GLU A 18 -3.95 4.23 -18.76
N ASP A 19 -3.11 3.19 -18.86
CA ASP A 19 -2.94 2.11 -17.87
C ASP A 19 -1.99 2.47 -16.72
N GLY A 20 -1.55 3.73 -16.65
CA GLY A 20 -0.63 4.24 -15.64
C GLY A 20 0.84 3.86 -15.87
N CYS A 21 1.15 3.06 -16.90
CA CYS A 21 2.51 2.63 -17.18
C CYS A 21 3.33 3.73 -17.85
N ILE A 22 4.59 3.88 -17.43
CA ILE A 22 5.49 4.91 -17.94
C ILE A 22 6.44 4.25 -18.96
N PRO A 23 6.41 4.66 -20.25
CA PRO A 23 7.32 4.12 -21.24
C PRO A 23 8.79 4.32 -20.83
N GLY A 24 9.56 3.23 -20.84
CA GLY A 24 10.98 3.23 -20.49
C GLY A 24 11.27 3.02 -19.00
N VAL A 25 10.26 2.98 -18.14
CA VAL A 25 10.40 2.58 -16.72
C VAL A 25 10.11 1.09 -16.60
N CYS A 26 11.02 0.34 -16.00
CA CYS A 26 10.87 -1.08 -15.80
C CYS A 26 10.12 -1.34 -14.50
N PRO A 27 9.08 -2.19 -14.50
CA PRO A 27 8.45 -2.62 -13.25
C PRO A 27 9.43 -3.48 -12.45
N ASP A 28 9.32 -3.40 -11.12
CA ASP A 28 10.02 -4.26 -10.18
C ASP A 28 9.45 -5.69 -10.22
N PHE A 29 8.17 -5.83 -10.56
CA PHE A 29 7.49 -7.12 -10.67
C PHE A 29 6.43 -7.12 -11.76
N ILE A 30 6.29 -8.25 -12.45
CA ILE A 30 5.29 -8.45 -13.50
C ILE A 30 4.46 -9.68 -13.15
N ILE A 31 3.14 -9.54 -13.20
CA ILE A 31 2.19 -10.64 -13.02
C ILE A 31 1.08 -10.53 -14.07
N LYS A 32 0.47 -11.65 -14.45
CA LYS A 32 -0.67 -11.59 -15.37
C LYS A 32 -1.96 -11.40 -14.60
N ARG A 33 -2.95 -10.88 -15.30
CA ARG A 33 -4.30 -10.74 -14.79
C ARG A 33 -4.83 -12.07 -14.27
N HIS A 34 -5.42 -12.05 -13.08
CA HIS A 34 -5.93 -13.22 -12.34
C HIS A 34 -4.91 -14.26 -11.89
N ASP A 35 -3.62 -14.09 -12.21
CA ASP A 35 -2.59 -14.96 -11.64
C ASP A 35 -2.44 -14.68 -10.13
N THR A 36 -2.16 -15.74 -9.39
CA THR A 36 -1.84 -15.70 -7.95
C THR A 36 -0.38 -16.03 -7.65
N LYS A 37 0.40 -16.34 -8.69
CA LYS A 37 1.82 -16.74 -8.60
C LYS A 37 2.62 -16.12 -9.75
N PRO A 38 3.94 -15.90 -9.56
CA PRO A 38 4.69 -16.12 -8.31
C PRO A 38 4.33 -15.08 -7.24
N SER A 39 4.61 -15.37 -5.96
CA SER A 39 4.50 -14.37 -4.90
C SER A 39 5.51 -13.24 -5.12
N PHE A 40 5.17 -12.02 -4.70
CA PHE A 40 6.14 -10.93 -4.70
C PHE A 40 7.02 -11.03 -3.46
N LYS A 41 8.33 -11.26 -3.66
CA LYS A 41 9.30 -11.39 -2.58
C LYS A 41 10.31 -10.25 -2.63
N VAL A 42 10.57 -9.63 -1.49
CA VAL A 42 11.59 -8.58 -1.31
C VAL A 42 12.55 -9.05 -0.24
N LEU A 43 13.84 -9.12 -0.58
CA LEU A 43 14.91 -9.43 0.36
C LEU A 43 15.09 -8.26 1.34
N MET A 44 15.17 -8.57 2.63
CA MET A 44 15.31 -7.61 3.71
C MET A 44 16.66 -7.79 4.38
N GLU A 45 17.47 -6.74 4.29
CA GLU A 45 18.80 -6.65 4.88
C GLU A 45 18.94 -5.29 5.57
N ASP A 46 19.60 -5.29 6.72
CA ASP A 46 20.14 -4.10 7.37
C ASP A 46 21.66 -4.05 7.17
N CYS A 47 22.32 -2.99 7.64
CA CYS A 47 23.78 -2.81 7.54
C CYS A 47 24.59 -3.99 8.11
N ASP A 48 23.99 -4.74 9.05
CA ASP A 48 24.64 -5.84 9.79
C ASP A 48 24.21 -7.24 9.29
N GLY A 49 23.44 -7.33 8.20
CA GLY A 49 23.00 -8.60 7.61
C GLY A 49 21.47 -8.76 7.54
N PRO A 50 20.94 -10.00 7.50
CA PRO A 50 19.51 -10.23 7.40
C PRO A 50 18.76 -9.68 8.61
N MET A 51 17.61 -9.06 8.36
CA MET A 51 16.79 -8.48 9.42
C MET A 51 15.99 -9.57 10.14
N ASP A 52 16.07 -9.63 11.48
CA ASP A 52 15.16 -10.49 12.26
C ASP A 52 13.74 -9.89 12.24
N LEU A 53 12.79 -10.68 11.72
CA LEU A 53 11.39 -10.30 11.56
C LEU A 53 10.47 -10.97 12.59
N THR A 54 11.04 -11.65 13.59
CA THR A 54 10.29 -12.35 14.63
C THR A 54 9.37 -11.40 15.40
N GLY A 55 8.10 -11.78 15.55
CA GLY A 55 7.11 -11.00 16.31
C GLY A 55 6.65 -9.71 15.63
N LEU A 56 7.02 -9.49 14.37
CA LEU A 56 6.57 -8.34 13.59
C LEU A 56 5.37 -8.69 12.71
N VAL A 57 4.51 -7.70 12.48
CA VAL A 57 3.35 -7.83 11.58
C VAL A 57 3.65 -7.11 10.28
N LEU A 58 3.39 -7.76 9.15
CA LEU A 58 3.60 -7.18 7.83
C LEU A 58 2.25 -6.96 7.14
N GLU A 59 2.04 -5.75 6.66
CA GLU A 59 0.90 -5.36 5.83
C GLU A 59 1.41 -4.91 4.46
N ALA A 60 0.58 -5.07 3.43
CA ALA A 60 0.80 -4.52 2.11
C ALA A 60 -0.36 -3.59 1.71
N SER A 61 -0.05 -2.55 0.93
CA SER A 61 -1.05 -1.71 0.28
C SER A 61 -0.65 -1.47 -1.17
N MET A 62 -1.63 -1.45 -2.07
CA MET A 62 -1.38 -1.25 -3.50
C MET A 62 -2.33 -0.21 -4.09
N TRP A 63 -1.81 0.66 -4.96
CA TRP A 63 -2.57 1.72 -5.58
C TRP A 63 -2.11 2.06 -6.99
N ALA A 64 -3.04 2.58 -7.80
CA ALA A 64 -2.71 3.28 -9.04
C ALA A 64 -2.67 4.79 -8.80
N LYS A 65 -1.96 5.53 -9.67
CA LYS A 65 -1.85 6.99 -9.59
C LYS A 65 -2.65 7.64 -10.71
N ALA A 66 -3.42 8.66 -10.34
CA ALA A 66 -4.16 9.46 -11.29
C ALA A 66 -4.15 10.93 -10.90
N LYS A 67 -4.63 11.80 -11.80
CA LYS A 67 -4.75 13.23 -11.58
C LYS A 67 -6.12 13.73 -11.99
N LEU A 68 -6.63 14.75 -11.31
CA LEU A 68 -7.88 15.39 -11.69
C LEU A 68 -7.74 16.21 -12.98
N LYS A 69 -8.63 15.99 -13.96
CA LYS A 69 -8.67 16.79 -15.20
C LYS A 69 -9.20 18.21 -14.98
N LYS A 70 -10.09 18.37 -14.00
CA LYS A 70 -10.79 19.61 -13.65
C LYS A 70 -10.87 19.75 -12.13
N GLU A 71 -11.01 20.98 -11.65
CA GLU A 71 -11.26 21.18 -10.23
C GLU A 71 -12.60 20.56 -9.83
N ILE A 72 -12.69 20.11 -8.59
CA ILE A 72 -13.91 19.53 -8.02
C ILE A 72 -14.29 20.28 -6.74
N SER A 73 -15.57 20.62 -6.62
CA SER A 73 -16.19 21.17 -5.42
C SER A 73 -16.55 20.04 -4.43
N PRO A 74 -16.82 20.33 -3.15
CA PRO A 74 -17.25 19.31 -2.18
C PRO A 74 -18.54 18.56 -2.58
N GLU A 75 -19.42 19.21 -3.36
CA GLU A 75 -20.72 18.65 -3.77
C GLU A 75 -20.65 17.87 -5.08
N ASP A 76 -19.51 17.93 -5.79
CA ASP A 76 -19.35 17.22 -7.05
C ASP A 76 -19.24 15.72 -6.78
N THR A 77 -20.20 14.97 -7.33
CA THR A 77 -20.23 13.51 -7.30
C THR A 77 -19.62 12.86 -8.54
N TYR A 78 -19.18 13.65 -9.51
CA TYR A 78 -18.57 13.18 -10.75
C TYR A 78 -17.29 13.94 -11.05
N PHE A 79 -16.27 13.23 -11.52
CA PHE A 79 -15.05 13.86 -12.03
C PHE A 79 -14.42 13.06 -13.17
N GLN A 80 -13.47 13.69 -13.86
CA GLN A 80 -12.69 13.06 -14.93
C GLN A 80 -11.21 13.02 -14.55
N LEU A 81 -10.53 11.98 -15.04
CA LEU A 81 -9.10 11.81 -14.89
C LEU A 81 -8.36 12.54 -16.02
N ALA A 82 -7.20 13.11 -15.70
CA ALA A 82 -6.35 13.78 -16.68
C ALA A 82 -5.82 12.74 -17.68
N ASP A 83 -6.00 13.02 -18.97
CA ASP A 83 -5.58 12.15 -20.07
C ASP A 83 -6.08 10.69 -19.95
N ASN A 84 -7.18 10.49 -19.23
CA ASN A 84 -7.76 9.17 -18.89
C ASN A 84 -6.80 8.21 -18.16
N ILE A 85 -5.66 8.70 -17.66
CA ILE A 85 -4.66 7.90 -16.96
C ILE A 85 -5.24 7.36 -15.67
N GLY A 86 -5.33 6.03 -15.58
CA GLY A 86 -5.87 5.30 -14.44
C GLY A 86 -7.36 5.01 -14.53
N PHE A 87 -8.09 5.48 -15.54
CA PHE A 87 -9.54 5.25 -15.65
C PHE A 87 -9.88 3.75 -15.72
N SER A 88 -9.13 2.99 -16.53
CA SER A 88 -9.28 1.53 -16.66
C SER A 88 -8.80 0.72 -15.45
N GLN A 89 -8.17 1.38 -14.47
CA GLN A 89 -7.63 0.74 -13.26
C GLN A 89 -8.59 0.87 -12.06
N ILE A 90 -9.72 1.56 -12.23
CA ILE A 90 -10.74 1.78 -11.18
C ILE A 90 -11.87 0.76 -11.33
N MET A 91 -12.34 0.22 -10.21
CA MET A 91 -13.56 -0.58 -10.11
C MET A 91 -14.58 0.06 -9.18
N VAL A 92 -15.86 -0.27 -9.35
CA VAL A 92 -16.89 0.07 -8.35
C VAL A 92 -16.52 -0.59 -7.03
N GLY A 93 -16.56 0.18 -5.94
CA GLY A 93 -16.11 -0.26 -4.62
C GLY A 93 -14.67 0.16 -4.28
N ASP A 94 -13.87 0.60 -5.26
CA ASP A 94 -12.52 1.09 -4.99
C ASP A 94 -12.57 2.39 -4.15
N ILE A 95 -11.55 2.58 -3.32
CA ILE A 95 -11.39 3.78 -2.50
C ILE A 95 -10.35 4.68 -3.14
N ILE A 96 -10.74 5.92 -3.42
CA ILE A 96 -9.85 6.97 -3.88
C ILE A 96 -9.39 7.78 -2.67
N VAL A 97 -8.08 7.97 -2.54
CA VAL A 97 -7.47 8.75 -1.47
C VAL A 97 -6.85 10.00 -2.05
N MET A 98 -7.40 11.15 -1.68
CA MET A 98 -6.84 12.46 -1.96
C MET A 98 -5.98 12.89 -0.77
N ASP A 99 -4.65 12.77 -0.94
CA ASP A 99 -3.71 13.04 0.14
C ASP A 99 -3.52 14.55 0.36
N ARG A 100 -3.69 14.96 1.62
CA ARG A 100 -3.26 16.26 2.14
C ARG A 100 -2.69 16.05 3.54
N ALA A 101 -1.58 16.73 3.84
CA ALA A 101 -0.76 16.47 5.02
C ALA A 101 -1.50 16.40 6.37
N ARG A 102 -2.67 17.05 6.51
CA ARG A 102 -3.42 17.10 7.77
C ARG A 102 -4.81 16.48 7.71
N VAL A 103 -5.44 16.45 6.53
CA VAL A 103 -6.84 16.04 6.38
C VAL A 103 -7.01 15.39 5.01
N PRO A 104 -6.64 14.11 4.86
CA PRO A 104 -6.90 13.37 3.63
C PRO A 104 -8.41 13.18 3.43
N GLU A 105 -8.84 13.16 2.18
CA GLU A 105 -10.22 12.79 1.81
C GLU A 105 -10.24 11.39 1.21
N LYS A 106 -11.19 10.57 1.64
CA LYS A 106 -11.50 9.28 1.03
C LYS A 106 -12.80 9.39 0.26
N MET A 107 -12.83 8.88 -0.96
CA MET A 107 -14.01 8.81 -1.81
C MET A 107 -14.25 7.35 -2.19
N LEU A 108 -15.50 6.91 -2.17
CA LEU A 108 -15.89 5.57 -2.64
C LEU A 108 -16.37 5.67 -4.08
N VAL A 109 -15.86 4.81 -4.95
CA VAL A 109 -16.34 4.73 -6.34
C VAL A 109 -17.65 3.96 -6.40
N THR A 110 -18.69 4.61 -6.91
CA THR A 110 -20.05 4.05 -6.92
C THR A 110 -20.50 3.61 -8.31
N SER A 111 -20.06 4.30 -9.37
CA SER A 111 -20.42 3.95 -10.75
C SER A 111 -19.51 4.65 -11.77
N PHE A 112 -19.69 4.34 -13.05
CA PHE A 112 -18.97 4.97 -14.17
C PHE A 112 -19.94 5.42 -15.26
N ASP A 113 -19.59 6.51 -15.92
CA ASP A 113 -20.09 6.85 -17.24
C ASP A 113 -18.93 6.67 -18.24
N GLU A 114 -18.94 5.50 -18.87
CA GLU A 114 -17.94 5.05 -19.86
C GLU A 114 -17.91 5.95 -21.11
N GLN A 115 -19.04 6.52 -21.50
CA GLN A 115 -19.13 7.33 -22.72
C GLN A 115 -18.41 8.67 -22.55
N ASN A 116 -18.49 9.25 -21.36
CA ASN A 116 -17.89 10.54 -21.04
C ASN A 116 -16.62 10.43 -20.18
N HIS A 117 -16.15 9.21 -19.89
CA HIS A 117 -15.05 8.93 -18.96
C HIS A 117 -15.18 9.65 -17.62
N LEU A 118 -16.40 9.64 -17.05
CA LEU A 118 -16.68 10.21 -15.73
C LEU A 118 -16.74 9.10 -14.69
N VAL A 119 -16.11 9.33 -13.55
CA VAL A 119 -16.19 8.45 -12.38
C VAL A 119 -17.20 9.07 -11.42
N GLN A 120 -18.22 8.29 -11.02
CA GLN A 120 -19.13 8.68 -9.96
C GLN A 120 -18.58 8.24 -8.61
N VAL A 121 -18.58 9.15 -7.65
CA VAL A 121 -18.09 8.89 -6.30
C VAL A 121 -19.04 9.37 -5.21
N GLN A 122 -19.04 8.65 -4.10
CA GLN A 122 -19.49 9.13 -2.81
C GLN A 122 -18.31 9.84 -2.12
N ARG A 123 -18.45 11.15 -1.92
CA ARG A 123 -17.49 12.01 -1.22
C ARG A 123 -17.53 11.76 0.29
N ALA A 124 -16.51 12.24 1.02
CA ALA A 124 -16.48 12.17 2.48
C ALA A 124 -16.67 10.75 3.06
N TYR A 125 -16.12 9.74 2.38
CA TYR A 125 -16.27 8.34 2.78
C TYR A 125 -15.47 8.03 4.04
N HIS A 126 -15.91 7.05 4.84
CA HIS A 126 -15.28 6.63 6.11
C HIS A 126 -14.99 7.80 7.07
N GLY A 127 -15.91 8.76 7.20
CA GLY A 127 -15.80 9.86 8.16
C GLY A 127 -14.76 10.93 7.78
N THR A 128 -14.24 10.91 6.55
CA THR A 128 -13.41 12.01 6.04
C THR A 128 -14.27 13.20 5.63
N MET A 129 -13.67 14.39 5.48
CA MET A 129 -14.40 15.59 5.06
C MET A 129 -14.19 15.87 3.57
N ALA A 130 -15.28 16.14 2.84
CA ALA A 130 -15.22 16.53 1.44
C ALA A 130 -14.58 17.92 1.29
N GLN A 131 -13.61 18.03 0.38
CA GLN A 131 -12.86 19.26 0.14
C GLN A 131 -12.91 19.70 -1.32
N LYS A 132 -12.64 20.99 -1.56
CA LYS A 132 -12.36 21.48 -2.92
C LYS A 132 -10.96 21.05 -3.32
N TRP A 133 -10.83 20.38 -4.46
CA TRP A 133 -9.54 20.00 -5.03
C TRP A 133 -9.30 20.70 -6.35
N LYS A 134 -8.05 21.11 -6.58
CA LYS A 134 -7.66 21.85 -7.77
C LYS A 134 -7.49 20.90 -8.96
N LYS A 135 -7.61 21.44 -10.17
CA LYS A 135 -7.20 20.74 -11.38
C LYS A 135 -5.73 20.28 -11.26
N GLY A 136 -5.45 19.06 -11.70
CA GLY A 136 -4.12 18.47 -11.69
C GLY A 136 -3.68 17.89 -10.35
N THR A 137 -4.50 17.97 -9.30
CA THR A 137 -4.22 17.29 -8.03
C THR A 137 -4.10 15.78 -8.27
N SER A 138 -2.98 15.22 -7.83
CA SER A 138 -2.72 13.77 -7.86
C SER A 138 -3.45 13.07 -6.72
N PHE A 139 -3.87 11.84 -6.96
CA PHE A 139 -4.51 10.99 -5.97
C PHE A 139 -4.20 9.52 -6.21
N LYS A 140 -4.51 8.71 -5.19
CA LYS A 140 -4.29 7.26 -5.21
C LYS A 140 -5.62 6.54 -5.36
N ILE A 141 -5.68 5.61 -6.30
CA ILE A 141 -6.79 4.67 -6.46
C ILE A 141 -6.35 3.40 -5.74
N MET A 142 -6.87 3.17 -4.54
CA MET A 142 -6.45 2.05 -3.70
C MET A 142 -7.10 0.76 -4.21
N LYS A 143 -6.26 -0.24 -4.54
CA LYS A 143 -6.74 -1.60 -4.84
C LYS A 143 -6.99 -2.37 -3.56
N PHE A 144 -6.07 -2.24 -2.61
CA PHE A 144 -6.23 -2.72 -1.25
C PHE A 144 -5.38 -1.89 -0.28
N ILE A 145 -5.77 -1.90 0.99
CA ILE A 145 -5.11 -1.15 2.05
C ILE A 145 -4.94 -2.08 3.24
N GLY A 146 -3.70 -2.29 3.68
CA GLY A 146 -3.42 -3.05 4.89
C GLY A 146 -3.75 -4.54 4.76
N ASN A 147 -3.63 -5.13 3.57
CA ASN A 147 -3.76 -6.58 3.41
C ASN A 147 -2.63 -7.27 4.16
N THR A 148 -2.90 -8.38 4.81
CA THR A 148 -1.87 -9.17 5.50
C THR A 148 -0.85 -9.70 4.51
N ALA A 149 0.43 -9.48 4.81
CA ALA A 149 1.56 -10.04 4.11
C ALA A 149 2.35 -10.97 5.06
N VAL A 150 3.26 -11.75 4.49
CA VAL A 150 4.01 -12.79 5.22
C VAL A 150 5.49 -12.39 5.32
N THR A 151 6.08 -12.63 6.48
CA THR A 151 7.53 -12.58 6.69
C THR A 151 8.09 -13.98 6.57
N GLU A 152 9.12 -14.17 5.76
CA GLU A 152 9.82 -15.45 5.60
C GLU A 152 11.26 -15.28 6.07
N MET A 153 11.73 -16.15 6.96
CA MET A 153 13.10 -16.16 7.46
C MET A 153 13.72 -17.52 7.19
N ILE A 154 14.93 -17.52 6.64
CA ILE A 154 15.68 -18.73 6.29
C ILE A 154 16.87 -18.82 7.22
N TYR A 155 16.97 -19.95 7.92
CA TYR A 155 18.07 -20.25 8.83
C TYR A 155 19.02 -21.29 8.22
N HIS A 156 20.30 -21.16 8.55
CA HIS A 156 21.36 -22.05 8.08
C HIS A 156 22.26 -22.46 9.23
N ASP A 157 22.75 -23.69 9.16
CA ASP A 157 23.79 -24.18 10.06
C ASP A 157 25.15 -23.77 9.50
N VAL A 158 25.97 -23.10 10.32
CA VAL A 158 27.30 -22.61 9.93
C VAL A 158 28.36 -23.50 10.57
N LEU A 159 29.18 -24.14 9.72
CA LEU A 159 30.35 -24.89 10.17
C LEU A 159 31.49 -23.94 10.50
N GLU A 160 31.92 -23.93 11.76
CA GLU A 160 33.04 -23.14 12.23
C GLU A 160 34.38 -23.80 11.90
N ILE A 161 35.45 -23.00 11.89
CA ILE A 161 36.82 -23.46 11.56
C ILE A 161 37.34 -24.47 12.59
N ASP A 162 36.81 -24.44 13.82
CA ASP A 162 37.14 -25.37 14.88
C ASP A 162 36.43 -26.73 14.76
N GLY A 163 35.58 -26.90 13.74
CA GLY A 163 34.81 -28.11 13.49
C GLY A 163 33.49 -28.20 14.28
N THR A 164 33.13 -27.17 15.03
CA THR A 164 31.80 -27.05 15.66
C THR A 164 30.78 -26.53 14.65
N THR A 165 29.49 -26.75 14.91
CA THR A 165 28.38 -26.26 14.07
C THR A 165 27.56 -25.29 14.91
N THR A 166 27.42 -24.07 14.42
CA THR A 166 26.49 -23.09 14.99
C THR A 166 25.18 -23.23 14.23
N GLU A 167 24.19 -23.80 14.92
CA GLU A 167 22.86 -24.08 14.39
C GLU A 167 22.00 -22.81 14.34
N ASP A 168 21.01 -22.80 13.45
CA ASP A 168 19.96 -21.76 13.37
C ASP A 168 20.46 -20.32 13.21
N VAL A 169 21.52 -20.11 12.44
CA VAL A 169 21.96 -18.75 12.08
C VAL A 169 21.02 -18.18 11.02
N LEU A 170 20.42 -17.02 11.30
CA LEU A 170 19.58 -16.32 10.31
C LEU A 170 20.43 -15.97 9.08
N GLY A 171 20.07 -16.54 7.93
CA GLY A 171 20.77 -16.33 6.66
C GLY A 171 20.10 -15.26 5.81
N GLU A 172 18.79 -15.37 5.60
CA GLU A 172 18.02 -14.45 4.76
C GLU A 172 16.67 -14.14 5.39
N SER A 173 16.14 -12.95 5.11
CA SER A 173 14.80 -12.55 5.52
C SER A 173 14.07 -11.89 4.36
N PHE A 174 12.78 -12.16 4.20
CA PHE A 174 11.99 -11.69 3.08
C PHE A 174 10.63 -11.15 3.54
N PHE A 175 10.19 -10.09 2.87
CA PHE A 175 8.79 -9.74 2.79
C PHE A 175 8.15 -10.45 1.62
N VAL A 176 7.01 -11.10 1.86
CA VAL A 176 6.29 -11.89 0.87
C VAL A 176 4.85 -11.43 0.80
N TYR A 177 4.43 -10.96 -0.37
CA TYR A 177 3.02 -10.75 -0.67
C TYR A 177 2.51 -11.91 -1.54
N GLU A 178 1.48 -12.59 -1.03
CA GLU A 178 0.74 -13.59 -1.78
C GLU A 178 -0.45 -12.95 -2.48
N TRP A 179 -0.49 -13.08 -3.81
CA TRP A 179 -1.52 -12.45 -4.62
C TRP A 179 -2.85 -13.19 -4.53
N ASN A 180 -3.93 -12.41 -4.39
CA ASN A 180 -5.28 -12.90 -4.68
C ASN A 180 -5.68 -12.55 -6.12
N ALA A 181 -6.57 -13.34 -6.71
CA ALA A 181 -7.08 -13.08 -8.06
C ALA A 181 -7.81 -11.73 -8.18
N ALA A 182 -8.33 -11.19 -7.06
CA ALA A 182 -8.92 -9.86 -6.98
C ALA A 182 -7.87 -8.75 -7.07
N ASP A 183 -6.68 -8.97 -6.51
CA ASP A 183 -5.58 -7.99 -6.50
C ASP A 183 -5.04 -7.78 -7.93
N THR A 184 -5.01 -8.85 -8.72
CA THR A 184 -4.53 -8.85 -10.11
C THR A 184 -5.65 -8.74 -11.14
N CYS A 185 -6.85 -8.31 -10.75
CA CYS A 185 -8.03 -8.33 -11.62
C CYS A 185 -8.01 -7.28 -12.75
N LEU A 186 -7.36 -6.13 -12.55
CA LEU A 186 -7.29 -5.05 -13.54
C LEU A 186 -5.86 -4.85 -14.04
N PRO A 187 -5.61 -4.87 -15.36
CA PRO A 187 -4.27 -4.65 -15.90
C PRO A 187 -3.82 -3.19 -15.70
N GLY A 188 -2.52 -2.97 -15.78
CA GLY A 188 -1.87 -1.66 -15.68
C GLY A 188 -0.72 -1.63 -14.68
N CYS A 189 -0.21 -0.43 -14.40
CA CYS A 189 0.89 -0.22 -13.48
C CYS A 189 0.42 0.33 -12.13
N TYR A 190 0.91 -0.29 -11.06
CA TYR A 190 0.53 -0.02 -9.68
C TYR A 190 1.78 0.15 -8.82
N TYR A 191 1.62 0.86 -7.70
CA TYR A 191 2.63 0.98 -6.66
C TYR A 191 2.20 0.12 -5.48
N LEU A 192 3.12 -0.71 -4.98
CA LEU A 192 2.93 -1.52 -3.79
C LEU A 192 3.89 -1.05 -2.69
N GLU A 193 3.36 -0.83 -1.48
CA GLU A 193 4.18 -0.59 -0.28
C GLU A 193 3.97 -1.72 0.73
N PHE A 194 5.02 -2.04 1.47
CA PHE A 194 4.92 -2.81 2.70
C PHE A 194 4.96 -1.89 3.91
N LYS A 195 4.20 -2.25 4.94
CA LYS A 195 4.22 -1.61 6.24
C LYS A 195 4.52 -2.68 7.29
N LEU A 196 5.65 -2.53 7.96
CA LEU A 196 6.10 -3.38 9.04
C LEU A 196 5.71 -2.73 10.37
N LEU A 197 5.02 -3.47 11.23
CA LEU A 197 4.55 -3.02 12.52
C LEU A 197 5.16 -3.88 13.62
N LYS A 198 5.65 -3.23 14.68
CA LYS A 198 5.92 -3.89 15.96
C LYS A 198 4.77 -3.62 16.90
N MET A 199 4.18 -4.68 17.42
CA MET A 199 3.10 -4.58 18.40
C MET A 199 3.69 -4.34 19.79
N VAL A 200 2.97 -3.61 20.65
CA VAL A 200 3.31 -3.51 22.07
C VAL A 200 3.04 -4.87 22.70
N GLU A 201 4.03 -5.42 23.38
CA GLU A 201 3.83 -6.60 24.22
C GLU A 201 2.94 -6.18 25.39
N GLU A 202 1.69 -6.64 25.41
CA GLU A 202 0.87 -6.56 26.61
C GLU A 202 1.52 -7.48 27.63
N GLU A 203 2.40 -6.93 28.47
CA GLU A 203 2.79 -7.59 29.71
C GLU A 203 1.47 -7.92 30.42
N SER A 204 1.18 -9.21 30.57
CA SER A 204 0.00 -9.67 31.27
C SER A 204 0.05 -9.10 32.68
N VAL A 205 -0.63 -7.97 32.91
CA VAL A 205 -0.76 -7.37 34.23
C VAL A 205 -1.51 -8.39 35.06
N GLN A 206 -0.78 -9.14 35.88
CA GLN A 206 -1.37 -9.92 36.96
C GLN A 206 -2.30 -8.97 37.71
N SER A 207 -3.57 -9.36 37.76
CA SER A 207 -4.65 -8.69 38.48
C SER A 207 -4.18 -8.26 39.88
N SER A 208 -3.80 -6.99 40.00
CA SER A 208 -3.57 -6.35 41.29
C SER A 208 -4.72 -5.38 41.52
N SER A 209 -5.60 -5.81 42.42
CA SER A 209 -6.72 -5.07 42.98
C SER A 209 -6.27 -3.77 43.61
N TYR A 210 -6.74 -2.61 43.13
CA TYR A 210 -6.78 -1.38 43.93
C TYR A 210 -8.04 -0.54 43.65
N SER A 211 -8.89 -0.54 44.67
CA SER A 211 -9.80 0.50 45.19
C SER A 211 -10.41 1.54 44.25
N GLU A 212 -11.74 1.53 44.23
CA GLU A 212 -12.61 2.70 44.04
C GLU A 212 -12.18 3.83 44.99
N GLU A 213 -12.03 5.06 44.46
CA GLU A 213 -12.64 6.26 45.05
C GLU A 213 -12.31 7.57 44.27
N PHE A 214 -13.32 8.46 44.26
CA PHE A 214 -13.34 9.90 43.96
C PHE A 214 -13.53 10.44 42.52
N ILE A 215 -14.78 10.86 42.30
CA ILE A 215 -15.26 11.86 41.34
C ILE A 215 -14.86 13.27 41.82
N SER A 216 -14.15 14.03 40.99
CA SER A 216 -14.28 15.50 40.74
C SER A 216 -13.10 15.89 39.83
N SER A 217 -13.17 16.71 38.80
CA SER A 217 -14.07 17.79 38.40
C SER A 217 -13.90 17.98 36.89
N ILE A 218 -15.00 18.03 36.15
CA ILE A 218 -14.98 18.33 34.72
C ILE A 218 -14.69 19.83 34.55
N SER A 219 -13.47 20.17 34.17
CA SER A 219 -13.14 21.49 33.59
C SER A 219 -13.06 21.34 32.08
N PHE A 220 -14.09 21.79 31.36
CA PHE A 220 -14.03 21.96 29.92
C PHE A 220 -13.17 23.18 29.59
N ILE A 221 -11.86 22.95 29.46
CA ILE A 221 -10.97 23.83 28.71
C ILE A 221 -10.76 23.12 27.35
N PRO A 222 -11.13 23.72 26.21
CA PRO A 222 -10.91 23.10 24.92
C PRO A 222 -9.44 23.30 24.54
N SER A 223 -8.54 22.50 25.13
CA SER A 223 -7.10 22.58 24.84
C SER A 223 -6.54 21.41 24.04
N ASN A 224 -7.35 20.44 23.63
CA ASN A 224 -6.87 19.34 22.78
C ASN A 224 -7.59 19.37 21.43
N LEU A 225 -7.07 20.18 20.51
CA LEU A 225 -7.00 19.75 19.12
C LEU A 225 -6.04 18.58 19.10
N ASP A 226 -6.52 17.42 19.50
CA ASP A 226 -5.81 16.17 19.33
C ASP A 226 -5.79 15.92 17.82
N PHE A 227 -4.65 16.15 17.20
CA PHE A 227 -4.48 15.98 15.76
C PHE A 227 -4.53 14.50 15.34
N ASN A 228 -4.88 13.60 16.27
CA ASN A 228 -5.02 12.17 16.05
C ASN A 228 -3.74 11.61 15.37
N CYS A 229 -2.60 12.19 15.75
CA CYS A 229 -1.27 11.80 15.30
C CYS A 229 -0.69 10.70 16.19
N ASP A 230 -1.48 10.21 17.14
CA ASP A 230 -1.11 9.13 18.01
C ASP A 230 -0.96 7.84 17.21
N LYS A 231 0.05 7.05 17.61
CA LYS A 231 0.25 5.72 17.05
C LYS A 231 -1.03 4.90 17.28
N PRO A 232 -1.40 4.01 16.34
CA PRO A 232 -2.51 3.10 16.57
C PRO A 232 -2.33 2.37 17.90
N THR A 233 -3.41 2.23 18.67
CA THR A 233 -3.37 1.54 19.96
C THR A 233 -2.76 0.14 19.78
N GLY A 234 -1.78 -0.21 20.63
CA GLY A 234 -1.09 -1.49 20.55
C GLY A 234 0.07 -1.56 19.55
N VAL A 235 0.46 -0.46 18.90
CA VAL A 235 1.62 -0.42 17.99
C VAL A 235 2.79 0.38 18.59
N ASP A 236 3.92 -0.28 18.79
CA ASP A 236 5.16 0.32 19.27
C ASP A 236 5.79 1.20 18.19
N TRP A 237 6.02 0.66 17.00
CA TRP A 237 6.52 1.44 15.86
C TRP A 237 6.03 0.90 14.52
N VAL A 238 6.11 1.78 13.50
CA VAL A 238 5.74 1.48 12.11
C VAL A 238 6.87 1.91 11.19
N ARG A 239 7.24 1.05 10.24
CA ARG A 239 8.14 1.37 9.12
C ARG A 239 7.49 1.03 7.79
N ARG A 240 7.80 1.79 6.74
CA ARG A 240 7.26 1.59 5.39
C ARG A 240 8.39 1.30 4.41
N PHE A 241 8.10 0.46 3.43
CA PHE A 241 9.05 0.04 2.40
C PHE A 241 8.41 0.11 1.02
N PRO A 242 9.14 0.56 -0.01
CA PRO A 242 10.53 1.02 0.04
C PRO A 242 10.69 2.37 0.77
N MET A 243 11.88 2.68 1.28
CA MET A 243 12.14 3.92 2.03
C MET A 243 12.48 5.11 1.13
N ASP A 244 13.03 4.83 -0.05
CA ASP A 244 13.60 5.79 -1.00
C ASP A 244 12.74 5.99 -2.26
N ALA A 245 11.64 5.24 -2.38
CA ALA A 245 10.69 5.33 -3.47
C ALA A 245 9.26 5.41 -2.94
N GLU A 246 8.32 5.76 -3.82
CA GLU A 246 6.90 5.83 -3.48
C GLU A 246 6.28 4.44 -3.24
N GLY A 247 6.84 3.41 -3.88
CA GLY A 247 6.36 2.04 -3.86
C GLY A 247 7.14 1.20 -4.86
N PHE A 248 7.06 -0.12 -4.74
CA PHE A 248 7.50 -1.06 -5.77
C PHE A 248 6.54 -0.98 -6.96
N LEU A 249 7.08 -0.80 -8.16
CA LEU A 249 6.29 -0.70 -9.38
C LEU A 249 5.90 -2.11 -9.86
N ILE A 250 4.61 -2.42 -9.75
CA ILE A 250 4.03 -3.69 -10.18
C ILE A 250 3.30 -3.48 -11.51
N GLN A 251 3.60 -4.29 -12.51
CA GLN A 251 2.84 -4.31 -13.76
C GLN A 251 1.96 -5.55 -13.83
N ILE A 252 0.65 -5.35 -13.94
CA ILE A 252 -0.32 -6.40 -14.21
C ILE A 252 -0.59 -6.41 -15.72
N LEU A 253 -0.16 -7.48 -16.39
CA LEU A 253 -0.41 -7.66 -17.82
C LEU A 253 -1.82 -8.20 -18.05
N ASP A 254 -2.51 -7.68 -19.05
CA ASP A 254 -3.74 -8.31 -19.50
C ASP A 254 -3.39 -9.69 -20.05
N SER A 255 -4.03 -10.73 -19.52
CA SER A 255 -3.86 -12.08 -20.03
C SER A 255 -4.78 -12.22 -21.23
N PRO A 256 -4.29 -12.53 -22.44
CA PRO A 256 -5.18 -12.88 -23.54
C PRO A 256 -5.87 -14.20 -23.18
N LEU A 257 -7.11 -14.12 -22.70
CA LEU A 257 -8.02 -15.26 -22.67
C LEU A 257 -8.41 -15.58 -24.12
N THR A 258 -7.51 -16.24 -24.84
CA THR A 258 -7.93 -17.23 -25.84
C THR A 258 -7.64 -18.60 -25.25
N GLU A 259 -8.47 -19.01 -24.30
CA GLU A 259 -8.79 -20.44 -24.22
C GLU A 259 -9.59 -20.74 -25.49
N ILE A 260 -8.96 -21.47 -26.42
CA ILE A 260 -9.62 -22.12 -27.57
C ILE A 260 -10.21 -23.44 -27.06
#